data_AF-A0A1Z5IDC0-F1
#
_entry.id   AF-A0A1Z5IDC0-F1
#
_cell.length_a   1.000
_cell.length_b   1.000
_cell.length_c   1.000
_cell.angle_alpha   90.00
_cell.angle_beta   90.00
_cell.angle_gamma   90.00
#
_symmetry.space_group_name_H-M   'P 1'
#
loop_
_entity.id
_entity.type
_entity.pdbx_description
1 polymer ?
#
loop_
_entity_poly.entity_id
_entity_poly.type
_entity_poly.pdbx_seq_one_letter_code
_entity_poly.pdbx_strand_id
1 'polypeptide(L)' 'MTDKSEKPTTTFKKIRRGIPGNCPQCHREMTIYYGMNRCPSCGYLFKSNFIVK' A
#
# COMPACT_ATOMS: atom_id res chain seq x y z
N MET A 1 -27.53 -34.51 3.25
CA MET A 1 -26.19 -34.28 3.86
C MET A 1 -25.24 -34.12 2.68
N THR A 2 -24.73 -32.96 2.28
CA THR A 2 -24.20 -31.85 3.05
C THR A 2 -24.25 -30.60 2.18
N ASP A 3 -24.95 -29.58 2.68
CA ASP A 3 -24.99 -28.23 2.14
C ASP A 3 -23.60 -27.59 2.26
N LYS A 4 -22.90 -27.43 1.14
CA LYS A 4 -21.56 -26.86 1.09
C LYS A 4 -21.68 -25.34 0.95
N SER A 5 -21.99 -24.75 2.09
CA SER A 5 -21.94 -23.32 2.44
C SER A 5 -21.09 -22.47 1.49
N GLU A 6 -21.79 -21.59 0.76
CA GLU A 6 -21.25 -20.51 -0.06
C GLU A 6 -20.38 -19.57 0.80
N LYS A 7 -19.08 -19.51 0.52
CA LYS A 7 -18.22 -18.42 1.02
C LYS A 7 -18.21 -17.33 -0.05
N PRO A 8 -18.69 -16.11 0.22
CA PRO A 8 -18.44 -14.99 -0.67
C PRO A 8 -16.94 -14.68 -0.61
N THR A 9 -16.18 -15.14 -1.61
CA THR A 9 -14.82 -14.67 -1.85
C THR A 9 -14.91 -13.23 -2.33
N THR A 10 -15.07 -12.30 -1.40
CA THR A 10 -14.77 -10.90 -1.64
C THR A 10 -13.26 -10.81 -1.84
N THR A 11 -12.84 -11.10 -3.07
CA THR A 11 -11.48 -10.82 -3.54
C THR A 11 -11.37 -9.30 -3.62
N PHE A 12 -11.26 -8.65 -2.46
CA PHE A 12 -10.72 -7.31 -2.37
C PHE A 12 -9.32 -7.42 -2.96
N LYS A 13 -9.19 -7.17 -4.26
CA LYS A 13 -7.91 -6.86 -4.89
C LYS A 13 -7.35 -5.72 -4.06
N LYS A 14 -6.47 -6.02 -3.11
CA LYS A 14 -5.59 -5.04 -2.49
C LYS A 14 -4.70 -4.54 -3.61
N ILE A 15 -5.23 -3.63 -4.43
CA ILE A 15 -4.39 -2.91 -5.36
C ILE A 15 -3.64 -1.94 -4.48
N ARG A 16 -2.52 -2.41 -3.92
CA ARG A 16 -1.49 -1.54 -3.35
C ARG A 16 -0.89 -0.79 -4.54
N ARG A 17 -1.64 0.18 -5.11
CA ARG A 17 -1.14 1.08 -6.14
C ARG A 17 -0.09 1.94 -5.45
N GLY A 18 1.15 1.45 -5.47
CA GLY A 18 2.30 2.26 -5.14
C GLY A 18 2.37 3.37 -6.18
N ILE A 19 2.44 4.61 -5.73
CA ILE A 19 2.65 5.75 -6.62
C ILE A 19 4.14 6.11 -6.61
N PRO A 20 4.69 6.57 -7.74
CA PRO A 20 6.01 7.19 -7.72
C PRO A 20 5.95 8.46 -6.87
N GLY A 21 6.95 8.67 -6.02
CA GLY A 21 7.11 9.87 -5.22
C GLY A 21 8.48 9.91 -4.56
N ASN A 22 8.71 10.88 -3.68
CA ASN A 22 10.01 11.07 -3.05
C ASN A 22 9.94 10.86 -1.54
N CYS A 23 11.02 10.35 -0.95
CA CYS A 23 11.16 10.28 0.49
C CYS A 23 11.21 11.71 1.07
N PRO A 24 10.44 12.03 2.12
CA PRO A 24 10.44 13.36 2.74
C PRO A 24 11.76 13.72 3.45
N GLN A 25 12.61 12.73 3.74
CA GLN A 25 13.87 12.95 4.47
C GLN A 25 15.08 13.13 3.54
N CYS A 26 15.22 12.26 2.53
CA CYS A 26 16.39 12.26 1.64
C CYS A 26 16.05 12.64 0.21
N HIS A 27 14.78 12.97 -0.06
CA HIS A 27 14.24 13.38 -1.37
C HIS A 27 14.50 12.40 -2.53
N ARG A 28 14.96 11.18 -2.24
CA ARG A 28 15.14 10.15 -3.24
C ARG A 28 13.82 9.58 -3.69
N GLU A 29 13.78 9.25 -4.97
CA GLU A 29 12.66 8.59 -5.63
C GLU A 29 12.41 7.21 -5.00
N MET A 30 11.14 6.93 -4.71
CA MET A 30 10.69 5.64 -4.20
C MET A 30 9.22 5.42 -4.54
N THR A 31 8.81 4.17 -4.55
CA THR A 31 7.39 3.83 -4.60
C THR A 31 6.78 4.07 -3.21
N ILE A 32 5.74 4.90 -3.15
CA ILE A 32 5.02 5.18 -1.93
C ILE A 32 3.65 4.50 -1.95
N TYR A 33 3.38 3.71 -0.93
CA TYR A 33 2.12 3.02 -0.72
C TYR A 33 1.21 3.81 0.23
N TYR A 34 -0.09 3.54 0.17
CA TYR A 34 -1.00 4.03 1.19
C TYR A 34 -0.64 3.41 2.57
N GLY A 35 -0.62 4.23 3.61
CA GLY A 35 -0.25 3.81 4.96
C GLY A 35 1.23 4.04 5.26
N MET A 36 1.90 3.06 5.88
CA MET A 36 3.28 3.22 6.35
C MET A 36 4.29 2.84 5.26
N ASN A 37 5.28 3.71 5.04
CA ASN A 37 6.34 3.53 4.07
C ASN A 37 7.69 3.62 4.74
N ARG A 38 8.65 2.83 4.25
CA ARG A 38 10.04 2.88 4.68
C ARG A 38 10.90 3.21 3.47
N CYS A 39 11.69 4.27 3.56
CA CYS A 39 12.61 4.63 2.49
C CYS A 39 13.74 3.58 2.39
N PRO A 40 14.00 3.00 1.21
CA PRO A 40 15.07 2.02 1.05
C PRO A 40 16.47 2.66 1.11
N SER A 41 16.57 3.98 0.92
CA SER A 41 17.86 4.68 0.90
C SER A 41 18.30 5.19 2.26
N CYS A 42 17.43 5.86 3.02
CA CYS A 42 17.79 6.43 4.33
C CYS A 42 17.15 5.70 5.52
N GLY A 43 16.29 4.69 5.27
CA GLY A 43 15.60 3.95 6.31
C GLY A 43 14.46 4.68 6.99
N TYR A 44 14.19 5.94 6.65
CA TYR A 44 13.14 6.77 7.27
C TYR A 44 11.74 6.17 7.07
N LEU A 45 10.96 6.10 8.15
CA LEU A 45 9.57 5.66 8.11
C LEU A 45 8.64 6.87 8.07
N PHE A 46 7.66 6.86 7.18
CA PHE A 46 6.65 7.91 7.08
C PHE A 46 5.29 7.35 6.67
N LYS A 47 4.22 8.02 7.13
CA LYS A 47 2.85 7.66 6.78
C LYS A 47 2.39 8.50 5.59
N SER A 48 1.75 7.86 4.62
CA SER A 48 1.22 8.49 3.42
C SER A 48 -0.27 8.22 3.29
N ASN A 49 -1.06 9.30 3.26
CA ASN A 49 -2.51 9.25 3.10
C ASN A 49 -2.89 9.91 1.77
N PHE A 50 -2.53 9.27 0.66
CA PHE A 50 -2.99 9.75 -0.64
C PHE A 50 -4.46 9.38 -0.82
N ILE A 51 -5.30 10.37 -1.14
CA ILE A 51 -6.67 10.13 -1.54
C ILE A 51 -6.60 9.62 -2.99
N VAL A 52 -6.91 8.34 -3.19
CA VAL A 52 -7.12 7.81 -4.55
C VAL A 52 -8.46 8.37 -5.02
N LYS A 53 -8.43 9.47 -5.78
CA LYS A 53 -9.61 10.03 -6.48
C LYS A 53 -9.99 9.17 -7.68
#